data_AF-A0AA35JJU9-F1
#
_entry.id   AF-A0AA35JJU9-F1
#
_cell.length_a   1.000
_cell.length_b   1.000
_cell.length_c   1.000
_cell.angle_alpha   90.00
_cell.angle_beta   90.00
_cell.angle_gamma   90.00
#
_symmetry.space_group_name_H-M   'P 1'
#
loop_
_entity.id
_entity.type
_entity.pdbx_description
1 polymer ?
#
loop_
_entity_poly.entity_id
_entity_poly.type
_entity_poly.pdbx_seq_one_letter_code
_entity_poly.pdbx_strand_id
1 'polypeptide(L)'
;MELNSPPRRATTSPINIPTGNRRDPILEPHSHSFKTDPFSSNNSSLVSKASANPSLESPFSSKSLLDCLPVQAIKKSLELESNSHDLDAKTAGGNQENVLNIADFSTDELIQMISALLNRIVTANDEYAEISQQVSKDNQDELLAPILAFYGKSVPEISVVQYLERIQKYCPTTNDIFLSLLVYFDRISKKYGHFSDRNAHTKQMFGMDSGNIHRLLITGITICTKFLSDFFYSNSRYAKVGGISLQELNHLELQFLVLCDFKLLVSVEEMQKYANLLYKFWNDR
;
A
#
# COMPACT_ATOMS: atom_id res chain seq x y z
N MET A 1 21.27 63.27 -32.83
CA MET A 1 22.62 63.71 -32.47
C MET A 1 23.07 62.79 -31.34
N GLU A 2 23.74 61.70 -31.74
CA GLU A 2 25.17 61.43 -31.51
C GLU A 2 25.33 60.54 -30.26
N LEU A 3 25.51 59.22 -30.45
CA LEU A 3 26.79 58.52 -30.64
C LEU A 3 27.64 58.49 -29.36
N ASN A 4 27.74 57.32 -28.71
CA ASN A 4 29.03 56.62 -28.61
C ASN A 4 28.96 55.24 -27.94
N SER A 5 29.48 54.24 -28.66
CA SER A 5 30.20 53.07 -28.16
C SER A 5 31.64 53.17 -28.75
N PRO A 6 32.58 52.23 -28.52
CA PRO A 6 33.15 51.59 -27.32
C PRO A 6 34.70 51.80 -27.28
N PRO A 7 35.52 50.96 -26.59
CA PRO A 7 36.30 49.93 -27.34
C PRO A 7 36.45 48.57 -26.58
N ARG A 8 36.35 47.40 -27.25
CA ARG A 8 37.41 46.48 -27.79
C ARG A 8 38.48 46.05 -26.74
N ARG A 9 38.95 44.79 -26.60
CA ARG A 9 39.10 43.65 -27.54
C ARG A 9 39.53 42.35 -26.79
N ALA A 10 39.04 41.22 -27.31
CA ALA A 10 39.58 39.84 -27.42
C ALA A 10 40.82 39.34 -26.65
N THR A 11 40.71 38.11 -26.12
CA THR A 11 41.64 36.99 -26.43
C THR A 11 40.89 35.65 -26.44
N THR A 12 40.90 34.97 -27.59
CA THR A 12 40.54 33.56 -27.76
C THR A 12 41.83 32.79 -28.04
N SER A 13 42.06 31.69 -27.33
CA SER A 13 43.15 30.75 -27.59
C SER A 13 42.58 29.43 -28.15
N PRO A 14 43.29 28.73 -29.05
CA PRO A 14 42.74 27.60 -29.81
C PRO A 14 42.98 26.21 -29.20
N ILE A 15 42.12 25.31 -29.69
CA ILE A 15 41.99 23.84 -29.60
C ILE A 15 43.29 23.01 -29.45
N ASN A 16 43.19 21.92 -28.68
CA ASN A 16 43.99 20.71 -28.89
C ASN A 16 43.14 19.43 -28.63
N ILE A 17 42.81 18.70 -29.70
CA ILE A 17 42.14 17.38 -29.67
C ILE A 17 43.18 16.37 -30.18
N PRO A 18 43.59 15.36 -29.38
CA PRO A 18 44.38 14.25 -29.89
C PRO A 18 43.47 13.18 -30.48
N THR A 19 43.50 13.07 -31.82
CA THR A 19 43.05 11.88 -32.56
C THR A 19 44.07 10.76 -32.38
N GLY A 20 43.67 9.66 -31.73
CA GLY A 20 44.47 8.45 -31.57
C GLY A 20 43.72 7.23 -32.08
N ASN A 21 44.04 6.85 -33.31
CA ASN A 21 43.54 5.67 -34.03
C ASN A 21 44.37 4.44 -33.61
N ARG A 22 43.76 3.34 -33.12
CA ARG A 22 44.36 2.00 -33.19
C ARG A 22 43.30 0.89 -33.16
N ARG A 23 43.41 0.03 -34.17
CA ARG A 23 42.63 -1.17 -34.47
C ARG A 23 43.05 -2.35 -33.58
N ASP A 24 42.05 -3.11 -33.10
CA ASP A 24 41.87 -4.59 -33.00
C ASP A 24 42.96 -5.48 -32.33
N PRO A 25 42.65 -6.68 -31.77
CA PRO A 25 41.51 -7.57 -32.10
C PRO A 25 40.79 -8.34 -30.95
N ILE A 26 39.55 -8.73 -31.29
CA ILE A 26 38.81 -9.99 -31.03
C ILE A 26 39.46 -11.02 -30.07
N LEU A 27 38.75 -11.39 -29.00
CA LEU A 27 38.70 -12.75 -28.44
C LEU A 27 37.46 -12.97 -27.55
N GLU A 28 36.54 -13.81 -28.01
CA GLU A 28 35.56 -14.58 -27.22
C GLU A 28 35.89 -16.08 -27.46
N PRO A 29 35.24 -17.09 -26.82
CA PRO A 29 34.53 -17.13 -25.53
C PRO A 29 34.97 -18.34 -24.65
N HIS A 30 34.64 -18.36 -23.36
CA HIS A 30 34.61 -19.63 -22.61
C HIS A 30 33.37 -19.75 -21.73
N SER A 31 32.50 -20.64 -22.18
CA SER A 31 31.39 -21.28 -21.48
C SER A 31 31.86 -22.17 -20.33
N HIS A 32 31.26 -22.05 -19.16
CA HIS A 32 31.21 -23.16 -18.20
C HIS A 32 29.78 -23.37 -17.68
N SER A 33 29.14 -24.35 -18.30
CA SER A 33 27.96 -25.05 -17.82
C SER A 33 28.37 -26.10 -16.78
N PHE A 34 27.80 -26.05 -15.58
CA PHE A 34 27.71 -27.18 -14.66
C PHE A 34 26.23 -27.35 -14.30
N LYS A 35 25.51 -28.21 -15.03
CA LYS A 35 25.22 -29.62 -14.66
C LYS A 35 24.57 -29.75 -13.28
N THR A 36 23.25 -29.86 -13.35
CA THR A 36 22.35 -30.54 -12.41
C THR A 36 22.74 -32.01 -12.24
N ASP A 37 22.57 -32.56 -11.04
CA ASP A 37 22.26 -33.98 -10.85
C ASP A 37 21.16 -34.16 -9.77
N PRO A 38 20.27 -35.17 -9.91
CA PRO A 38 19.08 -35.35 -9.08
C PRO A 38 19.15 -36.58 -8.16
N PHE A 39 18.09 -36.74 -7.35
CA PHE A 39 17.71 -37.88 -6.50
C PHE A 39 18.32 -37.94 -5.08
N SER A 40 17.44 -37.79 -4.07
CA SER A 40 17.09 -38.94 -3.23
C SER A 40 15.79 -38.67 -2.46
N SER A 41 14.79 -39.48 -2.78
CA SER A 41 13.56 -39.66 -2.03
C SER A 41 13.86 -40.18 -0.62
N ASN A 42 13.08 -39.74 0.38
CA ASN A 42 12.65 -40.63 1.44
C ASN A 42 11.31 -40.15 2.02
N ASN A 43 10.28 -40.93 1.69
CA ASN A 43 9.02 -40.96 2.41
C ASN A 43 9.24 -41.53 3.81
N SER A 44 8.62 -40.95 4.81
CA SER A 44 8.19 -41.69 5.99
C SER A 44 6.82 -41.17 6.45
N SER A 45 5.81 -41.95 6.13
CA SER A 45 4.48 -41.95 6.72
C SER A 45 4.56 -42.34 8.19
N LEU A 46 3.90 -41.60 9.09
CA LEU A 46 3.40 -42.16 10.34
C LEU A 46 2.00 -41.62 10.63
N VAL A 47 1.08 -42.58 10.73
CA VAL A 47 -0.35 -42.48 11.00
C VAL A 47 -0.59 -42.47 12.51
N SER A 48 -1.76 -41.94 12.88
CA SER A 48 -2.55 -42.11 14.11
C SER A 48 -2.34 -41.10 15.26
N LYS A 49 -3.37 -40.28 15.50
CA LYS A 49 -4.47 -40.63 16.42
C LYS A 49 -5.59 -39.58 16.36
N ALA A 50 -6.80 -40.05 16.05
CA ALA A 50 -8.03 -39.33 16.28
C ALA A 50 -8.37 -39.39 17.78
N SER A 51 -8.75 -38.25 18.35
CA SER A 51 -9.52 -38.17 19.61
C SER A 51 -10.59 -37.10 19.42
N ALA A 52 -11.81 -37.41 19.86
CA ALA A 52 -13.02 -36.67 19.61
C ALA A 52 -13.25 -35.53 20.63
N ASN A 53 -13.62 -34.35 20.11
CA ASN A 53 -14.56 -33.30 20.57
C ASN A 53 -14.49 -32.77 22.04
N PRO A 54 -14.73 -31.45 22.30
CA PRO A 54 -15.83 -30.66 21.72
C PRO A 54 -15.49 -29.22 21.25
N SER A 55 -16.18 -28.79 20.19
CA SER A 55 -16.58 -27.41 19.86
C SER A 55 -15.89 -26.24 20.59
N LEU A 56 -14.85 -25.71 19.96
CA LEU A 56 -14.53 -24.28 19.98
C LEU A 56 -14.27 -23.89 18.53
N GLU A 57 -15.33 -23.47 17.84
CA GLU A 57 -15.18 -22.82 16.53
C GLU A 57 -14.26 -21.63 16.73
N SER A 58 -13.09 -21.68 16.11
CA SER A 58 -12.22 -20.51 15.96
C SER A 58 -13.01 -19.45 15.21
N PRO A 59 -13.35 -18.31 15.84
CA PRO A 59 -14.01 -17.26 15.09
C PRO A 59 -12.98 -16.71 14.11
N PHE A 60 -13.42 -16.35 12.91
CA PHE A 60 -12.63 -15.69 11.86
C PHE A 60 -11.88 -16.62 10.90
N SER A 61 -12.67 -17.49 10.27
CA SER A 61 -12.51 -17.73 8.84
C SER A 61 -12.96 -16.48 8.07
N SER A 62 -12.02 -15.80 7.40
CA SER A 62 -12.21 -14.80 6.34
C SER A 62 -12.84 -13.42 6.68
N LYS A 63 -12.15 -12.32 6.26
CA LYS A 63 -12.65 -11.13 5.51
C LYS A 63 -11.95 -9.79 5.90
N SER A 64 -12.02 -8.85 4.95
CA SER A 64 -11.61 -7.42 4.81
C SER A 64 -10.65 -6.71 5.79
N LEU A 65 -9.87 -5.74 5.29
CA LEU A 65 -9.11 -4.71 6.03
C LEU A 65 -9.95 -3.90 7.02
N LEU A 66 -11.27 -3.94 6.87
CA LEU A 66 -12.23 -3.38 7.80
C LEU A 66 -12.56 -4.33 8.98
N ASP A 67 -12.01 -5.55 9.03
CA ASP A 67 -12.23 -6.56 10.08
C ASP A 67 -11.02 -6.73 11.04
N CYS A 68 -9.96 -5.91 10.94
CA CYS A 68 -8.85 -5.95 11.89
C CYS A 68 -9.31 -5.68 13.35
N LEU A 69 -8.60 -6.27 14.32
CA LEU A 69 -8.90 -6.25 15.76
C LEU A 69 -9.28 -4.87 16.35
N PRO A 70 -8.74 -3.71 15.90
CA PRO A 70 -9.19 -2.40 16.36
C PRO A 70 -10.61 -1.98 15.96
N VAL A 71 -11.12 -2.54 14.87
CA VAL A 71 -12.41 -2.17 14.25
C VAL A 71 -13.54 -3.08 14.74
N GLN A 72 -13.23 -4.16 15.48
CA GLN A 72 -14.23 -5.01 16.13
C GLN A 72 -15.14 -4.22 17.09
N ALA A 73 -14.63 -3.17 17.74
CA ALA A 73 -15.44 -2.31 18.60
C ALA A 73 -16.51 -1.52 17.82
N ILE A 74 -16.24 -1.15 16.56
CA ILE A 74 -17.20 -0.46 15.69
C ILE A 74 -18.22 -1.45 15.13
N LYS A 75 -17.73 -2.61 14.66
CA LYS A 75 -18.59 -3.68 14.12
C LYS A 75 -19.58 -4.20 15.16
N LYS A 76 -19.15 -4.32 16.42
CA LYS A 76 -20.00 -4.74 17.54
C LYS A 76 -21.14 -3.75 17.84
N SER A 77 -20.92 -2.45 17.65
CA SER A 77 -21.99 -1.45 17.77
C SER A 77 -23.00 -1.52 16.62
N LEU A 78 -22.55 -1.92 15.42
CA LEU A 78 -23.40 -2.02 14.22
C LEU A 78 -24.19 -3.33 14.12
N GLU A 79 -23.67 -4.45 14.61
CA GLU A 79 -24.38 -5.75 14.62
C GLU A 79 -25.51 -5.81 15.67
N LEU A 80 -25.46 -4.94 16.69
CA LEU A 80 -26.53 -4.81 17.69
C LEU A 80 -27.77 -4.08 17.16
N GLU A 81 -27.64 -3.26 16.10
CA GLU A 81 -28.77 -2.56 15.49
C GLU A 81 -29.42 -3.34 14.34
N SER A 82 -28.74 -4.33 13.76
CA SER A 82 -29.24 -5.08 12.59
C SER A 82 -30.12 -6.30 12.92
N ASN A 83 -30.37 -6.59 14.20
CA ASN A 83 -31.05 -7.83 14.62
C ASN A 83 -32.47 -7.64 15.19
N SER A 84 -33.13 -6.52 14.87
CA SER A 84 -34.56 -6.34 15.16
C SER A 84 -35.31 -5.76 13.96
N HIS A 85 -35.88 -6.64 13.13
CA HIS A 85 -37.29 -6.65 12.74
C HIS A 85 -37.50 -7.36 11.40
N ASP A 86 -38.06 -8.57 11.45
CA ASP A 86 -38.92 -9.09 10.40
C ASP A 86 -40.36 -9.06 10.93
N LEU A 87 -41.26 -8.38 10.19
CA LEU A 87 -42.64 -8.77 9.83
C LEU A 87 -43.52 -7.54 9.51
N ASP A 88 -44.02 -7.56 8.27
CA ASP A 88 -45.26 -7.00 7.73
C ASP A 88 -45.49 -5.49 7.47
N ALA A 89 -46.10 -5.29 6.28
CA ALA A 89 -47.00 -4.23 5.83
C ALA A 89 -46.44 -2.91 5.22
N LYS A 90 -46.77 -2.76 3.93
CA LYS A 90 -46.99 -1.53 3.14
C LYS A 90 -46.97 -0.21 3.94
N THR A 91 -46.10 0.72 3.54
CA THR A 91 -46.42 2.14 3.23
C THR A 91 -45.19 2.81 2.61
N ALA A 92 -45.41 3.64 1.58
CA ALA A 92 -44.40 4.41 0.88
C ALA A 92 -43.68 5.41 1.80
N GLY A 93 -42.34 5.37 1.78
CA GLY A 93 -41.45 6.35 2.39
C GLY A 93 -40.01 5.99 2.03
N GLY A 94 -39.34 6.84 1.25
CA GLY A 94 -38.04 6.54 0.65
C GLY A 94 -36.90 6.47 1.66
N ASN A 95 -36.27 5.31 1.78
CA ASN A 95 -34.90 5.21 2.29
C ASN A 95 -33.96 5.54 1.11
N GLN A 96 -33.53 6.78 1.01
CA GLN A 96 -32.33 7.08 0.24
C GLN A 96 -31.16 6.45 1.01
N GLU A 97 -30.66 5.30 0.54
CA GLU A 97 -29.29 4.93 0.84
C GLU A 97 -28.43 6.15 0.46
N ASN A 98 -27.77 6.77 1.44
CA ASN A 98 -26.90 7.92 1.21
C ASN A 98 -25.65 7.46 0.46
N VAL A 99 -25.80 7.21 -0.84
CA VAL A 99 -24.74 6.82 -1.75
C VAL A 99 -23.85 8.03 -1.96
N LEU A 100 -22.59 7.94 -1.54
CA LEU A 100 -21.62 9.01 -1.78
C LEU A 100 -21.30 9.04 -3.27
N ASN A 101 -21.70 10.11 -3.95
CA ASN A 101 -21.33 10.33 -5.34
C ASN A 101 -19.88 10.83 -5.40
N ILE A 102 -18.97 9.94 -5.80
CA ILE A 102 -17.53 10.16 -5.84
C ILE A 102 -17.14 11.32 -6.77
N ALA A 103 -17.87 11.50 -7.88
CA ALA A 103 -17.54 12.46 -8.92
C ALA A 103 -17.74 13.92 -8.46
N ASP A 104 -18.76 14.15 -7.65
CA ASP A 104 -19.15 15.51 -7.19
C ASP A 104 -18.60 15.84 -5.80
N PHE A 105 -17.89 14.90 -5.15
CA PHE A 105 -17.43 15.05 -3.78
C PHE A 105 -16.16 15.91 -3.66
N SER A 106 -16.07 16.72 -2.61
CA SER A 106 -14.90 17.55 -2.35
C SER A 106 -13.66 16.69 -2.04
N THR A 107 -12.58 16.88 -2.79
CA THR A 107 -11.33 16.15 -2.55
C THR A 107 -10.73 16.46 -1.17
N ASP A 108 -10.88 17.69 -0.69
CA ASP A 108 -10.36 18.09 0.62
C ASP A 108 -11.11 17.35 1.74
N GLU A 109 -12.43 17.27 1.65
CA GLU A 109 -13.25 16.49 2.60
C GLU A 109 -12.89 15.00 2.54
N LEU A 110 -12.67 14.46 1.34
CA LEU A 110 -12.29 13.06 1.16
C LEU A 110 -10.95 12.75 1.83
N ILE A 111 -9.97 13.64 1.68
CA ILE A 111 -8.67 13.52 2.33
C ILE A 111 -8.84 13.52 3.85
N GLN A 112 -9.70 14.37 4.42
CA GLN A 112 -9.98 14.36 5.86
C GLN A 112 -10.58 13.03 6.32
N MET A 113 -11.57 12.51 5.60
CA MET A 113 -12.22 11.23 5.90
C MET A 113 -11.24 10.05 5.85
N ILE A 114 -10.44 9.97 4.79
CA ILE A 114 -9.44 8.92 4.61
C ILE A 114 -8.37 9.01 5.69
N SER A 115 -7.87 10.21 5.97
CA SER A 115 -6.86 10.41 7.00
C SER A 115 -7.38 10.00 8.38
N ALA A 116 -8.62 10.32 8.69
CA ALA A 116 -9.29 9.91 9.91
C ALA A 116 -9.38 8.39 10.06
N LEU A 117 -9.75 7.69 8.99
CA LEU A 117 -9.81 6.23 8.96
C LEU A 117 -8.41 5.62 9.13
N LEU A 118 -7.44 6.06 8.34
CA LEU A 118 -6.07 5.53 8.36
C LEU A 118 -5.40 5.77 9.71
N ASN A 119 -5.56 6.96 10.29
CA ASN A 119 -5.04 7.24 11.63
C ASN A 119 -5.64 6.30 12.69
N ARG A 120 -6.95 6.01 12.62
CA ARG A 120 -7.57 5.06 13.54
C ARG A 120 -6.99 3.65 13.42
N ILE A 121 -6.72 3.21 12.19
CA ILE A 121 -6.08 1.92 11.91
C ILE A 121 -4.64 1.91 12.45
N VAL A 122 -3.88 2.96 12.15
CA VAL A 122 -2.48 3.11 12.56
C VAL A 122 -2.35 3.10 14.08
N THR A 123 -3.09 3.96 14.79
CA THR A 123 -3.03 4.07 16.26
C THR A 123 -3.26 2.72 16.93
N ALA A 124 -4.25 1.98 16.47
CA ALA A 124 -4.58 0.74 17.12
C ALA A 124 -3.68 -0.44 16.73
N ASN A 125 -3.03 -0.37 15.57
CA ASN A 125 -1.94 -1.29 15.23
C ASN A 125 -0.65 -0.99 16.01
N ASP A 126 -0.36 0.31 16.25
CA ASP A 126 0.77 0.73 17.10
C ASP A 126 0.58 0.20 18.55
N GLU A 127 -0.63 0.35 19.12
CA GLU A 127 -0.98 -0.19 20.45
C GLU A 127 -0.82 -1.72 20.53
N TYR A 128 -1.21 -2.45 19.47
CA TYR A 128 -1.07 -3.90 19.42
C TYR A 128 0.38 -4.37 19.31
N ALA A 129 1.23 -3.59 18.63
CA ALA A 129 2.65 -3.90 18.45
C ALA A 129 3.41 -3.85 19.79
N GLU A 130 3.08 -2.90 20.67
CA GLU A 130 3.66 -2.81 22.02
C GLU A 130 3.38 -4.06 22.86
N ILE A 131 2.19 -4.66 22.69
CA ILE A 131 1.77 -5.86 23.42
C ILE A 131 2.48 -7.12 22.92
N SER A 132 2.86 -7.17 21.64
CA SER A 132 3.37 -8.37 20.95
C SER A 132 4.89 -8.54 20.97
N GLN A 133 5.65 -7.59 21.52
CA GLN A 133 7.14 -7.57 21.50
C GLN A 133 7.85 -8.69 22.31
N GLN A 134 7.13 -9.71 22.80
CA GLN A 134 7.70 -10.79 23.63
C GLN A 134 7.98 -12.13 22.91
N VAL A 135 7.77 -12.27 21.60
CA VAL A 135 7.88 -13.59 20.93
C VAL A 135 8.77 -13.58 19.67
N SER A 136 9.94 -14.21 19.82
CA SER A 136 10.81 -14.93 18.86
C SER A 136 11.17 -14.31 17.50
N LYS A 137 12.50 -14.19 17.27
CA LYS A 137 13.14 -13.97 15.97
C LYS A 137 13.44 -15.33 15.30
N ASP A 138 12.55 -15.80 14.43
CA ASP A 138 12.86 -16.90 13.51
C ASP A 138 12.94 -16.39 12.07
N ASN A 139 13.92 -16.94 11.34
CA ASN A 139 14.34 -16.57 9.99
C ASN A 139 13.23 -16.83 8.94
N GLN A 140 12.35 -15.84 8.72
CA GLN A 140 11.41 -15.80 7.59
C GLN A 140 11.67 -14.58 6.69
N ASP A 141 12.93 -14.36 6.31
CA ASP A 141 13.39 -13.08 5.76
C ASP A 141 12.97 -12.79 4.30
N GLU A 142 12.70 -13.81 3.48
CA GLU A 142 12.49 -13.58 2.04
C GLU A 142 11.03 -13.26 1.67
N LEU A 143 10.06 -13.92 2.32
CA LEU A 143 8.62 -13.66 2.09
C LEU A 143 8.18 -12.30 2.65
N LEU A 144 8.87 -11.81 3.69
CA LEU A 144 8.57 -10.56 4.37
C LEU A 144 9.26 -9.34 3.74
N ALA A 145 10.24 -9.54 2.85
CA ALA A 145 11.01 -8.46 2.26
C ALA A 145 10.14 -7.36 1.60
N PRO A 146 9.06 -7.67 0.84
CA PRO A 146 8.18 -6.64 0.28
C PRO A 146 7.44 -5.83 1.35
N ILE A 147 7.08 -6.46 2.47
CA ILE A 147 6.39 -5.79 3.59
C ILE A 147 7.37 -4.88 4.32
N LEU A 148 8.55 -5.40 4.65
CA LEU A 148 9.59 -4.70 5.40
C LEU A 148 10.16 -3.49 4.65
N ALA A 149 10.13 -3.51 3.30
CA ALA A 149 10.58 -2.39 2.49
C ALA A 149 9.84 -1.07 2.80
N PHE A 150 8.58 -1.15 3.25
CA PHE A 150 7.79 0.04 3.57
C PHE A 150 8.09 0.64 4.94
N TYR A 151 8.89 0.00 5.80
CA TYR A 151 9.23 0.56 7.10
C TYR A 151 10.31 1.64 6.97
N GLY A 152 10.02 2.83 7.50
CA GLY A 152 10.99 3.91 7.64
C GLY A 152 11.98 3.67 8.77
N LYS A 153 13.12 4.35 8.71
CA LYS A 153 14.11 4.36 9.81
C LYS A 153 13.58 5.04 11.08
N SER A 154 12.66 5.98 10.90
CA SER A 154 12.00 6.73 11.96
C SER A 154 10.59 7.09 11.49
N VAL A 155 9.66 7.20 12.43
CA VAL A 155 8.30 7.67 12.18
C VAL A 155 8.36 9.15 11.73
N PRO A 156 7.76 9.53 10.59
CA PRO A 156 7.72 10.92 10.18
C PRO A 156 6.89 11.80 11.13
N GLU A 157 7.36 13.03 11.39
CA GLU A 157 6.65 14.00 12.25
C GLU A 157 5.38 14.58 11.59
N ILE A 158 5.31 14.55 10.26
CA ILE A 158 4.15 15.03 9.51
C ILE A 158 2.96 14.07 9.70
N SER A 159 1.78 14.60 10.02
CA SER A 159 0.59 13.76 10.16
C SER A 159 0.13 13.18 8.82
N VAL A 160 -0.65 12.09 8.86
CA VAL A 160 -1.20 11.46 7.66
C VAL A 160 -2.00 12.45 6.81
N VAL A 161 -2.81 13.30 7.45
CA VAL A 161 -3.62 14.31 6.74
C VAL A 161 -2.76 15.36 6.05
N GLN A 162 -1.77 15.92 6.76
CA GLN A 162 -0.86 16.91 6.18
C GLN A 162 -0.02 16.30 5.05
N TYR A 163 0.32 15.02 5.13
CA TYR A 163 1.04 14.32 4.08
C TYR A 163 0.19 14.12 2.82
N LEU A 164 -1.08 13.72 2.98
CA LEU A 164 -2.03 13.60 1.87
C LEU A 164 -2.34 14.95 1.22
N GLU A 165 -2.57 16.00 2.01
CA GLU A 165 -2.75 17.38 1.52
C GLU A 165 -1.51 17.86 0.74
N ARG A 166 -0.30 17.56 1.25
CA ARG A 166 0.96 17.85 0.53
C ARG A 166 1.01 17.12 -0.81
N ILE A 167 0.62 15.85 -0.86
CA ILE A 167 0.58 15.09 -2.12
C ILE A 167 -0.41 15.73 -3.08
N GLN A 168 -1.64 16.01 -2.65
CA GLN A 168 -2.67 16.62 -3.49
C GLN A 168 -2.26 18.00 -4.01
N LYS A 169 -1.54 18.79 -3.21
CA LYS A 169 -1.05 20.11 -3.61
C LYS A 169 -0.02 20.07 -4.75
N TYR A 170 0.90 19.09 -4.75
CA TYR A 170 2.04 19.07 -5.68
C TYR A 170 1.90 18.02 -6.81
N CYS A 171 1.09 16.99 -6.56
CA CYS A 171 0.68 15.97 -7.52
C CYS A 171 -0.85 15.81 -7.47
N PRO A 172 -1.63 16.80 -7.95
CA PRO A 172 -3.09 16.72 -7.95
C PRO A 172 -3.59 15.43 -8.59
N THR A 173 -4.53 14.78 -7.91
CA THR A 173 -5.17 13.56 -8.37
C THR A 173 -6.67 13.59 -8.08
N THR A 174 -7.40 12.63 -8.63
CA THR A 174 -8.86 12.53 -8.57
C THR A 174 -9.32 11.61 -7.43
N ASN A 175 -10.58 11.73 -7.02
CA ASN A 175 -11.13 11.02 -5.84
C ASN A 175 -11.09 9.49 -5.98
N ASP A 176 -11.26 8.97 -7.19
CA ASP A 176 -11.18 7.54 -7.52
C ASP A 176 -9.80 6.94 -7.21
N ILE A 177 -8.72 7.73 -7.32
CA ILE A 177 -7.36 7.30 -6.96
C ILE A 177 -7.25 7.07 -5.45
N PHE A 178 -7.81 7.97 -4.65
CA PHE A 178 -7.81 7.84 -3.19
C PHE A 178 -8.68 6.68 -2.70
N LEU A 179 -9.82 6.43 -3.36
CA LEU A 179 -10.66 5.27 -3.02
C LEU A 179 -10.03 3.95 -3.47
N SER A 180 -9.42 3.92 -4.65
CA SER A 180 -8.68 2.75 -5.15
C SER A 180 -7.47 2.42 -4.26
N LEU A 181 -6.86 3.43 -3.63
CA LEU A 181 -5.82 3.22 -2.62
C LEU A 181 -6.33 2.41 -1.42
N LEU A 182 -7.54 2.71 -0.92
CA LEU A 182 -8.14 1.94 0.17
C LEU A 182 -8.43 0.49 -0.24
N VAL A 183 -8.88 0.29 -1.49
CA VAL A 183 -9.07 -1.06 -2.06
C VAL A 183 -7.76 -1.83 -2.09
N TYR A 184 -6.66 -1.20 -2.51
CA TYR A 184 -5.35 -1.85 -2.59
C TYR A 184 -4.82 -2.21 -1.22
N PHE A 185 -4.89 -1.29 -0.26
CA PHE A 185 -4.56 -1.61 1.12
C PHE A 185 -5.40 -2.81 1.59
N ASP A 186 -6.69 -2.85 1.25
CA ASP A 186 -7.56 -3.92 1.72
C ASP A 186 -7.16 -5.28 1.16
N ARG A 187 -6.83 -5.33 -0.12
CA ARG A 187 -6.32 -6.54 -0.77
C ARG A 187 -5.02 -7.02 -0.14
N ILE A 188 -4.09 -6.11 0.15
CA ILE A 188 -2.81 -6.43 0.79
C ILE A 188 -3.04 -6.98 2.20
N SER A 189 -3.85 -6.30 3.02
CA SER A 189 -4.17 -6.75 4.37
C SER A 189 -4.92 -8.07 4.39
N LYS A 190 -5.84 -8.33 3.46
CA LYS A 190 -6.51 -9.63 3.35
C LYS A 190 -5.52 -10.76 3.02
N LYS A 191 -4.55 -10.50 2.13
CA LYS A 191 -3.62 -11.51 1.61
C LYS A 191 -2.47 -11.79 2.57
N TYR A 192 -1.96 -10.77 3.26
CA TYR A 192 -0.77 -10.84 4.12
C TYR A 192 -1.05 -10.48 5.59
N GLY A 193 -2.30 -10.25 5.97
CA GLY A 193 -2.67 -9.86 7.34
C GLY A 193 -2.55 -10.98 8.36
N HIS A 194 -2.69 -12.25 7.97
CA HIS A 194 -2.56 -13.39 8.90
C HIS A 194 -1.81 -14.54 8.25
N PHE A 195 -0.79 -15.04 8.96
CA PHE A 195 -0.16 -16.32 8.67
C PHE A 195 -0.47 -17.28 9.82
N SER A 196 -1.11 -18.40 9.50
CA SER A 196 -1.27 -19.50 10.45
C SER A 196 0.03 -20.27 10.50
N ASP A 197 0.80 -20.12 11.57
CA ASP A 197 1.95 -21.00 11.80
C ASP A 197 1.47 -22.45 12.07
N ARG A 198 2.33 -23.43 11.79
CA ARG A 198 2.08 -24.86 12.06
C ARG A 198 1.76 -25.14 13.53
N ASN A 199 2.08 -24.21 14.43
CA ASN A 199 1.83 -24.27 15.87
C ASN A 199 0.57 -23.49 16.33
N ALA A 200 -0.39 -23.27 15.43
CA ALA A 200 -1.70 -22.64 15.73
C ALA A 200 -1.66 -21.20 16.27
N HIS A 201 -0.50 -20.53 16.22
CA HIS A 201 -0.41 -19.09 16.50
C HIS A 201 -0.61 -18.31 15.20
N THR A 202 -1.62 -17.44 15.19
CA THR A 202 -1.87 -16.49 14.11
C THR A 202 -0.94 -15.29 14.29
N LYS A 203 0.08 -15.18 13.42
CA LYS A 203 0.96 -14.00 13.41
C LYS A 203 0.44 -13.01 12.37
N GLN A 204 0.25 -11.75 12.79
CA GLN A 204 -0.02 -10.67 11.84
C GLN A 204 1.28 -10.32 11.11
N MET A 205 1.31 -10.56 9.80
CA MET A 205 2.52 -10.31 8.98
C MET A 205 2.53 -8.91 8.37
N PHE A 206 1.36 -8.38 8.01
CA PHE A 206 1.18 -7.03 7.49
C PHE A 206 0.22 -6.24 8.41
N GLY A 207 0.75 -5.19 9.04
CA GLY A 207 -0.01 -4.20 9.79
C GLY A 207 0.35 -2.82 9.30
N MET A 208 -0.65 -1.96 9.12
CA MET A 208 -0.42 -0.57 8.74
C MET A 208 -0.22 0.24 10.00
N ASP A 209 0.98 0.76 10.20
CA ASP A 209 1.41 1.39 11.44
C ASP A 209 2.12 2.72 11.17
N SER A 210 2.52 3.40 12.24
CA SER A 210 3.19 4.70 12.14
C SER A 210 4.54 4.64 11.43
N GLY A 211 5.18 3.47 11.40
CA GLY A 211 6.48 3.24 10.76
C GLY A 211 6.40 3.08 9.24
N ASN A 212 5.26 2.68 8.69
CA ASN A 212 5.12 2.36 7.27
C ASN A 212 4.09 3.19 6.48
N ILE A 213 3.13 3.82 7.16
CA ILE A 213 1.97 4.46 6.51
C ILE A 213 2.36 5.49 5.43
N HIS A 214 3.32 6.38 5.68
CA HIS A 214 3.69 7.43 4.71
C HIS A 214 4.27 6.84 3.42
N ARG A 215 5.09 5.79 3.54
CA ARG A 215 5.69 5.10 2.38
C ARG A 215 4.62 4.34 1.59
N LEU A 216 3.68 3.70 2.29
CA LEU A 216 2.52 3.05 1.66
C LEU A 216 1.66 4.06 0.90
N LEU A 217 1.40 5.23 1.47
CA LEU A 217 0.59 6.29 0.85
C LEU A 217 1.20 6.82 -0.44
N ILE A 218 2.45 7.30 -0.40
CA ILE A 218 3.07 7.88 -1.61
C ILE A 218 3.23 6.84 -2.72
N THR A 219 3.58 5.60 -2.36
CA THR A 219 3.78 4.52 -3.33
C THR A 219 2.44 4.09 -3.93
N GLY A 220 1.44 3.85 -3.09
CA GLY A 220 0.11 3.47 -3.53
C GLY A 220 -0.54 4.52 -4.42
N ILE A 221 -0.47 5.81 -4.06
CA ILE A 221 -0.98 6.90 -4.90
C ILE A 221 -0.25 6.97 -6.24
N THR A 222 1.07 6.78 -6.25
CA THR A 222 1.87 6.75 -7.49
C THR A 222 1.39 5.64 -8.42
N ILE A 223 1.18 4.42 -7.90
CA ILE A 223 0.71 3.27 -8.68
C ILE A 223 -0.73 3.48 -9.14
N CYS A 224 -1.65 3.86 -8.24
CA CYS A 224 -3.04 4.13 -8.59
C CYS A 224 -3.11 5.14 -9.72
N THR A 225 -2.41 6.27 -9.60
CA THR A 225 -2.45 7.34 -10.62
C THR A 225 -1.90 6.85 -11.96
N LYS A 226 -0.77 6.14 -11.97
CA LYS A 226 -0.19 5.60 -13.21
C LYS A 226 -1.07 4.54 -13.89
N PHE A 227 -1.86 3.80 -13.11
CA PHE A 227 -2.68 2.71 -13.63
C PHE A 227 -4.07 3.19 -14.09
N LEU A 228 -4.67 4.13 -13.35
CA LEU A 228 -6.06 4.54 -13.55
C LEU A 228 -6.21 5.89 -14.26
N SER A 229 -5.21 6.77 -14.21
CA SER A 229 -5.27 8.10 -14.81
C SER A 229 -4.43 8.21 -16.07
N ASP A 230 -5.01 8.83 -17.09
CA ASP A 230 -4.29 9.21 -18.32
C ASP A 230 -3.22 10.29 -18.07
N PHE A 231 -3.37 11.06 -16.98
CA PHE A 231 -2.44 12.10 -16.56
C PHE A 231 -1.74 11.69 -15.26
N PHE A 232 -0.44 11.44 -15.34
CA PHE A 232 0.40 11.09 -14.20
C PHE A 232 1.73 11.85 -14.25
N TYR A 233 2.39 11.96 -13.10
CA TYR A 233 3.68 12.62 -12.97
C TYR A 233 4.85 11.62 -13.00
N SER A 234 6.07 12.13 -13.20
CA SER A 234 7.26 11.28 -13.13
C SER A 234 7.55 10.84 -11.69
N ASN A 235 8.19 9.69 -11.53
CA ASN A 235 8.64 9.17 -10.23
C ASN A 235 9.54 10.17 -9.50
N SER A 236 10.35 10.93 -10.24
CA SER A 236 11.19 11.96 -9.63
C SER A 236 10.36 13.04 -8.93
N ARG A 237 9.19 13.39 -9.48
CA ARG A 237 8.27 14.33 -8.83
C ARG A 237 7.65 13.70 -7.58
N TYR A 238 7.07 12.50 -7.70
CA TYR A 238 6.48 11.80 -6.55
C TYR A 238 7.49 11.59 -5.42
N ALA A 239 8.72 11.20 -5.72
CA ALA A 239 9.77 11.01 -4.73
C ALA A 239 10.11 12.31 -3.98
N LYS A 240 10.24 13.44 -4.70
CA LYS A 240 10.44 14.77 -4.09
C LYS A 240 9.28 15.17 -3.19
N VAL A 241 8.05 14.95 -3.63
CA VAL A 241 6.85 15.25 -2.84
C VAL A 241 6.79 14.35 -1.60
N GLY A 242 7.08 13.06 -1.75
CA GLY A 242 7.08 12.08 -0.67
C GLY A 242 8.24 12.19 0.31
N GLY A 243 9.28 12.96 -0.02
CA GLY A 243 10.47 13.13 0.82
C GLY A 243 11.41 11.92 0.83
N ILE A 244 11.39 11.11 -0.23
CA ILE A 244 12.21 9.90 -0.38
C ILE A 244 13.07 9.99 -1.63
N SER A 245 14.10 9.14 -1.73
CA SER A 245 14.93 9.12 -2.94
C SER A 245 14.16 8.52 -4.13
N LEU A 246 14.54 8.90 -5.36
CA LEU A 246 13.94 8.32 -6.56
C LEU A 246 14.16 6.80 -6.61
N GLN A 247 15.36 6.34 -6.26
CA GLN A 247 15.68 4.91 -6.25
C GLN A 247 14.81 4.14 -5.27
N GLU A 248 14.58 4.72 -4.10
CA GLU A 248 13.70 4.17 -3.08
C GLU A 248 12.26 4.11 -3.55
N LEU A 249 11.70 5.18 -4.13
CA LEU A 249 10.33 5.13 -4.67
C LEU A 249 10.19 4.06 -5.75
N ASN A 250 11.16 3.96 -6.67
CA ASN A 250 11.14 2.95 -7.72
C ASN A 250 11.16 1.52 -7.14
N HIS A 251 11.94 1.31 -6.08
CA HIS A 251 11.97 0.03 -5.38
C HIS A 251 10.63 -0.27 -4.68
N LEU A 252 10.09 0.71 -3.95
CA LEU A 252 8.81 0.58 -3.25
C LEU A 252 7.67 0.30 -4.21
N GLU A 253 7.65 0.93 -5.40
CA GLU A 253 6.64 0.63 -6.42
C GLU A 253 6.63 -0.85 -6.78
N LEU A 254 7.81 -1.44 -7.04
CA LEU A 254 7.90 -2.86 -7.36
C LEU A 254 7.40 -3.73 -6.19
N GLN A 255 7.78 -3.41 -4.95
CA GLN A 255 7.33 -4.16 -3.78
C GLN A 255 5.80 -4.06 -3.61
N PHE A 256 5.22 -2.88 -3.83
CA PHE A 256 3.78 -2.68 -3.74
C PHE A 256 3.03 -3.48 -4.80
N LEU A 257 3.54 -3.52 -6.05
CA LEU A 257 2.96 -4.32 -7.13
C LEU A 257 2.99 -5.82 -6.81
N VAL A 258 4.09 -6.30 -6.22
CA VAL A 258 4.21 -7.69 -5.73
C VAL A 258 3.17 -7.98 -4.64
N LEU A 259 3.01 -7.07 -3.67
CA LEU A 259 1.97 -7.19 -2.63
C LEU A 259 0.56 -7.19 -3.23
N CYS A 260 0.31 -6.41 -4.28
CA CYS A 260 -0.96 -6.43 -4.99
C CYS A 260 -1.14 -7.63 -5.92
N ASP A 261 -0.15 -8.52 -6.07
CA ASP A 261 -0.17 -9.61 -7.07
C ASP A 261 -0.39 -9.09 -8.50
N PHE A 262 0.03 -7.84 -8.77
CA PHE A 262 -0.28 -7.09 -9.99
C PHE A 262 -1.79 -6.97 -10.32
N LYS A 263 -2.69 -7.27 -9.37
CA LYS A 263 -4.14 -7.15 -9.52
C LYS A 263 -4.59 -5.73 -9.15
N LEU A 264 -4.41 -4.81 -10.09
CA LEU A 264 -4.70 -3.39 -9.92
C LEU A 264 -6.09 -2.96 -10.40
N LEU A 265 -6.79 -3.77 -11.20
CA LEU A 265 -8.14 -3.43 -11.66
C LEU A 265 -9.09 -3.31 -10.46
N VAL A 266 -9.79 -2.18 -10.38
CA VAL A 266 -10.83 -1.88 -9.38
C VAL A 266 -12.11 -1.60 -10.16
N SER A 267 -13.17 -2.35 -9.88
CA SER A 267 -14.46 -2.09 -10.51
C SER A 267 -15.15 -0.91 -9.86
N VAL A 268 -16.09 -0.28 -10.57
CA VAL A 268 -16.85 0.86 -10.05
C VAL A 268 -17.67 0.43 -8.82
N GLU A 269 -18.23 -0.77 -8.82
CA GLU A 269 -19.01 -1.31 -7.70
C GLU A 269 -18.14 -1.53 -6.46
N GLU A 270 -16.92 -2.04 -6.65
CA GLU A 270 -15.97 -2.22 -5.55
C GLU A 270 -15.58 -0.86 -4.97
N MET A 271 -15.24 0.11 -5.81
CA MET A 271 -14.89 1.46 -5.39
C MET A 271 -16.04 2.15 -4.64
N GLN A 272 -17.27 2.05 -5.17
CA GLN A 272 -18.47 2.62 -4.55
C GLN A 272 -18.73 2.02 -3.16
N LYS A 273 -18.47 0.72 -2.99
CA LYS A 273 -18.56 0.06 -1.68
C LYS A 273 -17.63 0.72 -0.67
N TYR A 274 -16.38 1.01 -1.02
CA TYR A 274 -15.45 1.70 -0.11
C TYR A 274 -15.87 3.14 0.16
N ALA A 275 -16.40 3.86 -0.84
CA ALA A 275 -16.95 5.19 -0.65
C ALA A 275 -18.08 5.19 0.39
N ASN A 276 -19.03 4.26 0.28
CA ASN A 276 -20.15 4.13 1.23
C ASN A 276 -19.67 3.76 2.64
N LEU A 277 -18.69 2.85 2.75
CA LEU A 277 -18.12 2.46 4.05
C LEU A 277 -17.37 3.60 4.72
N LEU A 278 -16.60 4.37 3.95
CA LEU A 278 -15.91 5.55 4.43
C LEU A 278 -16.89 6.63 4.88
N TYR A 279 -17.96 6.86 4.13
CA TYR A 279 -19.02 7.80 4.48
C TYR A 279 -19.74 7.41 5.77
N LYS A 280 -20.09 6.12 5.90
CA LYS A 280 -20.68 5.60 7.14
C LYS A 280 -19.75 5.81 8.33
N PHE A 281 -18.48 5.43 8.21
CA PHE A 281 -17.47 5.64 9.26
C PHE A 281 -17.36 7.12 9.67
N TRP A 282 -17.45 8.03 8.72
CA TRP A 282 -17.35 9.47 8.98
C TRP A 282 -18.56 10.03 9.73
N ASN A 283 -19.75 9.51 9.46
CA ASN A 283 -20.99 9.96 10.11
C ASN A 283 -21.20 9.31 11.49
N ASP A 284 -20.69 8.09 11.70
CA ASP A 284 -20.79 7.36 12.97
C ASP A 284 -19.77 7.85 14.03
N ARG A 285 -19.18 9.03 13.82
CA ARG A 285 -18.00 9.52 14.54
C ARG A 285 -18.32 10.46 15.70
#